data_AF-A0A7D7A1G2-F1
#
_entry.id   AF-A0A7D7A1G2-F1
#
_cell.length_a   1.000
_cell.length_b   1.000
_cell.length_c   1.000
_cell.angle_alpha   90.00
_cell.angle_beta   90.00
_cell.angle_gamma   90.00
#
_symmetry.space_group_name_H-M   'P 1'
#
loop_
_entity.id
_entity.type
_entity.pdbx_description
1 polymer ?
#
loop_
_entity_poly.entity_id
_entity_poly.type
_entity_poly.pdbx_seq_one_letter_code
_entity_poly.pdbx_strand_id
1 'polypeptide(L)'
;MKKKFIYICLLIILLVIALIYLFSKKFEGDFIIIEKQTDKVGTYEYYDEINEPDSVKSVKNILNKSHWSSGKVDMPYPPDYQFYFMNNDEDKSKHENVYLWISPDRNKVALIFDSKYIQLNEKKSNKLFEILTGKKLE
;
A
#
# COMPACT_ATOMS: atom_id res chain seq x y z
N MET A 1 43.00 15.61 14.81
CA MET A 1 42.08 15.72 13.64
C MET A 1 41.34 14.43 13.32
N LYS A 2 42.01 13.26 13.22
CA LYS A 2 41.38 11.98 12.82
C LYS A 2 40.20 11.52 13.71
N LYS A 3 40.28 11.68 15.03
CA LYS A 3 39.19 11.31 15.96
C LYS A 3 37.92 12.15 15.76
N LYS A 4 38.05 13.48 15.56
CA LYS A 4 36.91 14.37 15.28
C LYS A 4 36.21 14.00 13.97
N PHE A 5 36.97 13.59 12.95
CA PHE A 5 36.43 13.11 11.68
C PHE A 5 35.64 11.80 11.83
N ILE A 6 36.12 10.86 12.65
CA ILE A 6 35.41 9.61 12.97
C ILE A 6 34.06 9.88 13.65
N TYR A 7 34.02 10.79 14.63
CA TYR A 7 32.76 11.15 15.31
C TYR A 7 31.75 11.82 14.36
N ILE A 8 32.23 12.64 13.42
CA ILE A 8 31.37 13.25 12.39
C ILE A 8 30.79 12.19 11.46
N CYS A 9 31.59 11.22 10.99
CA CYS A 9 31.10 10.11 10.17
C CYS A 9 30.07 9.25 10.91
N LEU A 10 30.30 8.92 12.18
CA LEU A 10 29.35 8.18 13.00
C LEU A 10 28.03 8.94 13.18
N LEU A 11 28.08 10.26 13.40
CA LEU A 11 26.89 11.10 13.51
C LEU A 11 26.08 11.10 12.21
N ILE A 12 26.73 11.20 11.06
CA ILE A 12 26.07 11.17 9.74
C ILE A 12 25.40 9.81 9.50
N ILE A 13 26.08 8.70 9.80
CA ILE A 13 25.50 7.36 9.65
C ILE A 13 24.26 7.21 10.53
N LEU A 14 24.32 7.70 11.77
CA LEU A 14 23.19 7.64 12.70
C LEU A 14 22.00 8.50 12.22
N LEU A 15 22.28 9.66 11.62
CA LEU A 15 21.29 10.52 10.98
C LEU A 15 20.63 9.86 9.76
N VAL A 16 21.42 9.17 8.92
CA VAL A 16 20.91 8.43 7.76
C VAL A 16 20.02 7.26 8.21
N ILE A 17 20.40 6.51 9.24
CA ILE A 17 19.58 5.44 9.80
C ILE A 17 18.27 6.01 10.36
N ALA A 18 18.31 7.12 11.12
CA ALA A 18 17.12 7.78 11.65
C ALA A 18 16.17 8.25 10.54
N LEU A 19 16.71 8.80 9.44
CA LEU A 19 15.93 9.20 8.27
C LEU A 19 15.24 8.00 7.58
N ILE A 20 15.92 6.85 7.49
CA ILE A 20 15.32 5.63 6.92
C ILE A 20 14.13 5.16 7.75
N TYR A 21 14.24 5.21 9.10
CA TYR A 21 13.13 4.84 9.98
C TYR A 21 11.92 5.77 9.83
N LEU A 22 12.14 7.09 9.71
CA LEU A 22 11.07 8.09 9.57
C LEU A 22 10.26 7.93 8.27
N PHE A 23 10.85 7.41 7.19
CA PHE A 23 10.16 7.20 5.91
C PHE A 23 9.39 5.87 5.80
N SER A 24 9.53 4.96 6.77
CA SER A 24 9.13 3.54 6.59
C SER A 24 7.72 3.17 7.03
N LYS A 25 6.97 4.08 7.68
CA LYS A 25 5.82 3.70 8.52
C LYS A 25 4.43 4.01 7.94
N LYS A 26 4.23 3.90 6.62
CA LYS A 26 2.95 4.31 5.99
C LYS A 26 1.83 3.26 6.01
N PHE A 27 2.15 1.99 6.23
CA PHE A 27 1.17 0.88 6.21
C PHE A 27 1.42 -0.04 7.43
N GLU A 28 0.70 0.23 8.52
CA GLU A 28 0.71 -0.53 9.79
C GLU A 28 -0.55 -1.40 9.90
N GLY A 29 -0.47 -2.56 10.56
CA GLY A 29 -1.60 -3.50 10.72
C GLY A 29 -1.19 -4.96 10.54
N ASP A 30 -1.77 -5.87 11.32
CA ASP A 30 -1.43 -7.29 11.32
C ASP A 30 -2.18 -8.09 10.24
N PHE A 31 -3.35 -7.62 9.81
CA PHE A 31 -4.13 -8.21 8.73
C PHE A 31 -4.65 -7.15 7.77
N ILE A 32 -5.13 -7.60 6.60
CA ILE A 32 -5.69 -6.76 5.55
C ILE A 32 -7.13 -7.17 5.32
N ILE A 33 -8.05 -6.21 5.37
CA ILE A 33 -9.42 -6.41 4.93
C ILE A 33 -9.54 -5.91 3.50
N ILE A 34 -10.13 -6.71 2.63
CA ILE A 34 -10.46 -6.35 1.25
C ILE A 34 -11.97 -6.20 1.12
N GLU A 35 -12.38 -5.13 0.47
CA GLU A 35 -13.76 -4.87 0.11
C GLU A 35 -13.84 -4.65 -1.42
N LYS A 36 -14.86 -5.23 -2.03
CA LYS A 36 -15.10 -5.16 -3.47
C LYS A 36 -16.27 -4.25 -3.76
N GLN A 37 -16.16 -3.47 -4.83
CA GLN A 37 -17.27 -2.66 -5.31
C GLN A 37 -18.46 -3.54 -5.71
N THR A 38 -19.66 -3.14 -5.29
CA THR A 38 -20.94 -3.74 -5.69
C THR A 38 -21.44 -3.11 -7.00
N ASP A 39 -22.55 -3.64 -7.53
CA ASP A 39 -23.25 -3.04 -8.68
C ASP A 39 -23.76 -1.61 -8.39
N LYS A 40 -23.90 -1.26 -7.10
CA LYS A 40 -24.22 0.10 -6.69
C LYS A 40 -22.94 0.93 -6.61
N VAL A 41 -22.85 1.90 -7.50
CA VAL A 41 -21.74 2.86 -7.59
C VAL A 41 -21.35 3.41 -6.21
N GLY A 42 -20.08 3.23 -5.86
CA GLY A 42 -19.49 3.73 -4.62
C GLY A 42 -19.86 2.95 -3.35
N THR A 43 -20.56 1.81 -3.47
CA THR A 43 -20.86 0.92 -2.34
C THR A 43 -19.94 -0.31 -2.40
N TYR A 44 -19.37 -0.68 -1.26
CA TYR A 44 -18.41 -1.78 -1.14
C TYR A 44 -18.91 -2.81 -0.12
N GLU A 45 -18.60 -4.07 -0.40
CA GLU A 45 -18.90 -5.20 0.47
C GLU A 45 -17.61 -5.95 0.81
N TYR A 46 -17.58 -6.53 2.00
CA TYR A 46 -16.49 -7.42 2.42
C TYR A 46 -16.25 -8.51 1.37
N TYR A 47 -15.00 -8.62 0.92
CA TYR A 47 -14.57 -9.62 -0.04
C TYR A 47 -13.75 -10.71 0.64
N ASP A 48 -12.69 -10.33 1.37
CA ASP A 48 -11.78 -11.29 2.00
C ASP A 48 -10.94 -10.65 3.12
N GLU A 49 -10.26 -11.49 3.90
CA GLU A 49 -9.30 -11.13 4.95
C GLU A 49 -7.98 -11.87 4.74
N ILE A 50 -6.88 -11.13 4.78
CA ILE A 50 -5.52 -11.68 4.73
C ILE A 50 -4.86 -11.49 6.09
N ASN A 51 -4.65 -12.59 6.79
CA ASN A 51 -3.94 -12.63 8.07
C ASN A 51 -2.61 -13.41 8.00
N GLU A 52 -2.25 -13.97 6.83
CA GLU A 52 -0.97 -14.66 6.66
C GLU A 52 0.19 -13.64 6.66
N PRO A 53 1.15 -13.74 7.60
CA PRO A 53 2.16 -12.69 7.81
C PRO A 53 3.02 -12.39 6.58
N ASP A 54 3.35 -13.40 5.78
CA ASP A 54 4.17 -13.24 4.57
C ASP A 54 3.42 -12.55 3.44
N SER A 55 2.11 -12.81 3.28
CA SER A 55 1.23 -12.06 2.38
C SER A 55 1.10 -10.61 2.81
N VAL A 56 0.78 -10.35 4.09
CA VAL A 56 0.66 -8.97 4.62
C VAL A 56 1.95 -8.18 4.42
N LYS A 57 3.09 -8.79 4.74
CA LYS A 57 4.43 -8.22 4.52
C LYS A 57 4.73 -7.99 3.04
N SER A 58 4.28 -8.88 2.17
CA SER A 58 4.45 -8.75 0.72
C SER A 58 3.67 -7.56 0.16
N VAL A 59 2.41 -7.36 0.58
CA VAL A 59 1.61 -6.19 0.21
C VAL A 59 2.31 -4.91 0.69
N LYS A 60 2.66 -4.83 1.98
CA LYS A 60 3.38 -3.68 2.55
C LYS A 60 4.66 -3.35 1.77
N ASN A 61 5.43 -4.37 1.40
CA ASN A 61 6.64 -4.20 0.60
C ASN A 61 6.36 -3.63 -0.80
N ILE A 62 5.29 -4.09 -1.46
CA ILE A 62 4.90 -3.56 -2.78
C ILE A 62 4.52 -2.08 -2.65
N LEU A 63 3.76 -1.70 -1.62
CA LEU A 63 3.30 -0.33 -1.41
C LEU A 63 4.43 0.62 -0.97
N ASN A 64 5.32 0.18 -0.07
CA ASN A 64 6.42 1.00 0.44
C ASN A 64 7.57 1.18 -0.56
N LYS A 65 7.85 0.16 -1.40
CA LYS A 65 8.94 0.20 -2.41
C LYS A 65 8.50 0.80 -3.75
N SER A 66 7.48 1.64 -3.71
CA SER A 66 6.78 2.13 -4.88
C SER A 66 6.73 3.65 -4.83
N HIS A 67 6.97 4.29 -5.97
CA HIS A 67 7.05 5.75 -6.05
C HIS A 67 5.66 6.34 -6.20
N TRP A 68 5.12 6.83 -5.10
CA TRP A 68 3.85 7.54 -5.06
C TRP A 68 4.01 8.95 -5.62
N SER A 69 3.22 9.29 -6.64
CA SER A 69 3.15 10.65 -7.16
C SER A 69 2.24 11.49 -6.28
N SER A 70 2.70 12.69 -5.93
CA SER A 70 1.87 13.71 -5.29
C SER A 70 0.98 14.37 -6.34
N GLY A 71 -0.32 14.45 -6.07
CA GLY A 71 -1.28 15.11 -6.96
C GLY A 71 -2.64 14.45 -6.86
N LYS A 72 -3.71 15.27 -6.85
CA LYS A 72 -5.07 14.75 -6.97
C LYS A 72 -5.23 14.15 -8.35
N VAL A 73 -5.61 12.88 -8.40
CA VAL A 73 -5.95 12.18 -9.64
C VAL A 73 -7.44 11.90 -9.58
N ASP A 74 -8.18 12.51 -10.50
CA ASP A 74 -9.59 12.22 -10.68
C ASP A 74 -9.71 10.97 -11.55
N MET A 75 -10.23 9.90 -10.95
CA MET A 75 -10.47 8.64 -11.65
C MET A 75 -11.85 8.66 -12.33
N PRO A 76 -11.98 8.06 -13.52
CA PRO A 76 -13.22 8.14 -14.32
C PRO A 76 -14.40 7.36 -13.73
N TYR A 77 -14.14 6.39 -12.87
CA TYR A 77 -15.13 5.58 -12.16
C TYR A 77 -14.62 5.28 -10.74
N PRO A 78 -15.49 4.84 -9.81
CA PRO A 78 -15.03 4.53 -8.47
C PRO A 78 -14.11 3.30 -8.44
N PRO A 79 -13.32 3.12 -7.38
CA PRO A 79 -12.41 1.99 -7.23
C PRO A 79 -13.12 0.63 -7.39
N ASP A 80 -12.46 -0.32 -8.05
CA ASP A 80 -12.94 -1.71 -8.17
C ASP A 80 -12.87 -2.45 -6.82
N TYR A 81 -11.84 -2.12 -6.05
CA TYR A 81 -11.59 -2.64 -4.71
C TYR A 81 -11.10 -1.52 -3.79
N GLN A 82 -11.36 -1.67 -2.50
CA GLN A 82 -10.64 -0.94 -1.45
C GLN A 82 -10.13 -1.93 -0.42
N PHE A 83 -8.99 -1.62 0.19
CA PHE A 83 -8.45 -2.44 1.27
C PHE A 83 -7.76 -1.57 2.30
N TYR A 84 -7.68 -2.09 3.51
CA TYR A 84 -7.07 -1.39 4.63
C TYR A 84 -6.42 -2.38 5.57
N PHE A 85 -5.42 -1.88 6.29
CA PHE A 85 -4.71 -2.66 7.29
C PHE A 85 -5.35 -2.42 8.66
N MET A 86 -5.39 -3.45 9.50
CA MET A 86 -5.93 -3.38 10.85
C MET A 86 -5.09 -4.17 11.84
N ASN A 87 -5.12 -3.73 13.09
CA ASN A 87 -4.71 -4.53 14.26
C ASN A 87 -5.94 -5.10 14.97
N ASN A 88 -5.76 -6.17 15.76
CA ASN A 88 -6.87 -6.87 16.44
C ASN A 88 -7.69 -5.97 17.38
N ASP A 89 -7.07 -4.92 17.95
CA ASP A 89 -7.69 -4.02 18.91
C ASP A 89 -8.17 -2.68 18.31
N GLU A 90 -8.08 -2.51 16.98
CA GLU A 90 -8.45 -1.27 16.32
C GLU A 90 -9.94 -1.23 15.93
N ASP A 91 -10.53 -0.05 16.11
CA ASP A 91 -11.89 0.23 15.66
C ASP A 91 -11.92 0.26 14.13
N LYS A 92 -12.78 -0.57 13.53
CA LYS A 92 -13.03 -0.64 12.08
C LYS A 92 -13.42 0.71 11.47
N SER A 93 -13.83 1.71 12.25
CA SER A 93 -14.14 3.05 11.72
C SER A 93 -12.93 3.96 11.52
N LYS A 94 -11.72 3.55 11.94
CA LYS A 94 -10.51 4.40 11.97
C LYS A 94 -9.38 3.95 11.05
N HIS A 95 -9.70 3.28 9.95
CA HIS A 95 -8.68 2.86 8.99
C HIS A 95 -8.56 3.81 7.80
N GLU A 96 -7.35 3.90 7.24
CA GLU A 96 -7.11 4.59 5.98
C GLU A 96 -7.18 3.60 4.81
N ASN A 97 -8.09 3.86 3.87
CA ASN A 97 -8.28 2.99 2.71
C ASN A 97 -7.21 3.23 1.64
N VAL A 98 -6.67 2.12 1.13
CA VAL A 98 -6.03 2.08 -0.18
C VAL A 98 -7.10 1.73 -1.20
N TYR A 99 -7.30 2.64 -2.14
CA TYR A 99 -8.24 2.46 -3.24
C TYR A 99 -7.52 1.85 -4.44
N LEU A 100 -8.14 0.86 -5.09
CA LEU A 100 -7.56 0.11 -6.20
C LEU A 100 -8.47 0.12 -7.43
N TRP A 101 -7.88 0.44 -8.58
CA TRP A 101 -8.48 0.34 -9.90
C TRP A 101 -7.72 -0.66 -10.76
N ILE A 102 -8.45 -1.49 -11.49
CA ILE A 102 -7.93 -2.38 -12.51
C ILE A 102 -7.95 -1.62 -13.84
N SER A 103 -6.83 -1.63 -14.56
CA SER A 103 -6.77 -0.95 -15.86
C SER A 103 -7.71 -1.60 -16.89
N PRO A 104 -8.20 -0.86 -17.91
CA PRO A 104 -9.10 -1.41 -18.92
C PRO A 104 -8.54 -2.63 -19.67
N ASP A 105 -7.23 -2.67 -19.87
CA ASP A 105 -6.48 -3.78 -20.47
C ASP A 105 -6.14 -4.91 -19.46
N ARG A 106 -6.59 -4.78 -18.21
CA ARG A 106 -6.50 -5.79 -17.14
C ARG A 106 -5.10 -6.37 -16.91
N ASN A 107 -4.07 -5.57 -17.14
CA ASN A 107 -2.68 -5.96 -16.90
C ASN A 107 -2.01 -5.15 -15.79
N LYS A 108 -2.62 -4.03 -15.36
CA LYS A 108 -2.09 -3.12 -14.35
C LYS A 108 -3.16 -2.75 -13.33
N VAL A 109 -2.67 -2.32 -12.17
CA VAL A 109 -3.51 -1.72 -11.13
C VAL A 109 -2.99 -0.33 -10.80
N ALA A 110 -3.92 0.58 -10.61
CA ALA A 110 -3.67 1.91 -10.09
C ALA A 110 -4.17 1.99 -8.64
N LEU A 111 -3.43 2.70 -7.80
CA LEU A 111 -3.74 2.85 -6.38
C LEU A 111 -3.80 4.32 -5.99
N ILE A 112 -4.73 4.66 -5.11
CA ILE A 112 -4.77 5.96 -4.43
C ILE A 112 -4.77 5.73 -2.92
N PHE A 113 -3.89 6.42 -2.23
CA PHE A 113 -3.77 6.40 -0.77
C PHE A 113 -3.26 7.76 -0.28
N ASP A 114 -3.97 8.37 0.67
CA ASP A 114 -3.60 9.67 1.26
C ASP A 114 -3.33 10.74 0.17
N SER A 115 -4.27 10.89 -0.77
CA SER A 115 -4.19 11.81 -1.92
C SER A 115 -2.97 11.63 -2.85
N LYS A 116 -2.27 10.50 -2.74
CA LYS A 116 -1.16 10.14 -3.64
C LYS A 116 -1.60 9.02 -4.56
N TYR A 117 -1.05 9.04 -5.76
CA TYR A 117 -1.37 8.10 -6.82
C TYR A 117 -0.15 7.25 -7.20
N ILE A 118 -0.40 6.01 -7.58
CA ILE A 118 0.59 5.20 -8.28
C ILE A 118 -0.09 4.25 -9.27
N GLN A 119 0.53 4.06 -10.43
CA GLN A 119 0.26 2.91 -11.30
C GLN A 119 1.39 1.90 -11.16
N LEU A 120 1.07 0.68 -10.76
CA LEU A 120 2.04 -0.40 -10.66
C LEU A 120 2.39 -0.93 -12.06
N ASN A 121 3.61 -1.44 -12.22
CA ASN A 121 3.96 -2.21 -13.41
C ASN A 121 3.28 -3.59 -13.37
N GLU A 122 3.16 -4.25 -14.52
CA GLU A 122 2.40 -5.50 -14.69
C GLU A 122 2.81 -6.58 -13.68
N LYS A 123 4.11 -6.73 -13.43
CA LYS A 123 4.63 -7.71 -12.47
C LYS A 123 4.15 -7.43 -11.03
N LYS A 124 4.26 -6.17 -10.58
CA LYS A 124 3.78 -5.77 -9.25
C LYS A 124 2.26 -5.81 -9.17
N SER A 125 1.57 -5.45 -10.25
CA SER A 125 0.11 -5.46 -10.34
C SER A 125 -0.45 -6.85 -10.20
N ASN A 126 0.04 -7.81 -11.00
CA ASN A 126 -0.37 -9.21 -10.91
C ASN A 126 -0.11 -9.77 -9.52
N LYS A 127 1.11 -9.56 -8.98
CA LYS A 127 1.46 -10.04 -7.64
C LYS A 127 0.56 -9.45 -6.55
N LEU A 128 0.31 -8.13 -6.59
CA LEU A 128 -0.54 -7.48 -5.60
C LEU A 128 -1.97 -8.01 -5.69
N PHE A 129 -2.53 -8.06 -6.89
CA PHE A 129 -3.91 -8.48 -7.11
C PHE A 129 -4.13 -9.96 -6.74
N GLU A 130 -3.18 -10.82 -7.07
CA GLU A 130 -3.20 -12.24 -6.70
C GLU A 130 -3.17 -12.44 -5.20
N ILE A 131 -2.32 -11.70 -4.48
CA ILE A 131 -2.31 -11.74 -3.00
C ILE A 131 -3.66 -11.26 -2.46
N LEU A 132 -4.21 -10.15 -2.98
CA LEU A 132 -5.44 -9.53 -2.47
C LEU A 132 -6.71 -10.32 -2.77
N THR A 133 -6.75 -11.08 -3.87
CA THR A 133 -8.00 -11.65 -4.39
C THR A 133 -7.97 -13.16 -4.61
N GLY A 134 -6.79 -13.77 -4.52
CA GLY A 134 -6.54 -15.15 -4.92
C GLY A 134 -6.62 -15.38 -6.44
N LYS A 135 -6.71 -14.33 -7.25
CA LYS A 135 -6.92 -14.41 -8.70
C LYS A 135 -5.84 -13.66 -9.46
N LYS A 136 -5.55 -14.11 -10.68
CA LYS A 136 -4.71 -13.36 -11.61
C LYS A 136 -5.50 -12.22 -12.24
N LEU A 137 -4.78 -11.20 -12.67
CA LEU A 137 -5.33 -10.14 -13.49
C LEU A 137 -5.50 -10.73 -14.91
N GLU A 138 -6.75 -10.95 -15.33
CA GLU A 138 -7.14 -11.53 -16.63
C GLU A 138 -8.20 -10.67 -17.32
#